data_AF-D4E0L9-F1
#
_entry.id   AF-D4E0L9-F1
#
_cell.length_a   1.000
_cell.length_b   1.000
_cell.length_c   1.000
_cell.angle_alpha   90.00
_cell.angle_beta   90.00
_cell.angle_gamma   90.00
#
_symmetry.space_group_name_H-M   'P 1'
#
loop_
_entity.id
_entity.type
_entity.pdbx_description
1 polymer ?
#
loop_
_entity_poly.entity_id
_entity_poly.type
_entity_poly.pdbx_seq_one_letter_code
_entity_poly.pdbx_strand_id
1 'polypeptide(L)'
;MSGTDNPLQRALTWVSDAYLLHLVAMHRRPVYRHVNGDIAVNRSGIEGFIDGYLRERWPPLKRAGMYMRMLDIDAMSKPKTDGYFVHWGEVPQLKPRGRRFIDAMFNHYGEMVQELGGEGATIQWIKEHMK
;
A
#
# COMPACT_ATOMS: atom_id res chain seq x y z
N MET A 1 12.45 -17.17 16.28
CA MET A 1 12.35 -17.52 14.85
C MET A 1 12.98 -16.39 14.06
N SER A 2 13.79 -16.76 13.06
CA SER A 2 14.74 -15.95 12.29
C SER A 2 14.17 -14.67 11.67
N GLY A 3 15.00 -13.62 11.61
CA GLY A 3 14.81 -12.55 10.64
C GLY A 3 15.65 -11.36 11.02
N THR A 4 16.72 -11.11 10.27
CA THR A 4 17.34 -9.79 10.24
C THR A 4 16.24 -8.80 9.85
N ASP A 5 15.87 -7.88 10.74
CA ASP A 5 14.97 -6.76 10.44
C ASP A 5 15.61 -5.94 9.31
N ASN A 6 15.32 -6.30 8.06
CA ASN A 6 15.79 -5.54 6.92
C ASN A 6 15.12 -4.16 7.00
N PRO A 7 15.88 -3.07 7.21
CA PRO A 7 15.29 -1.74 7.40
C PRO A 7 14.42 -1.32 6.21
N LEU A 8 14.74 -1.82 5.01
CA LEU A 8 13.93 -1.65 3.80
C LEU A 8 12.54 -2.27 3.96
N GLN A 9 12.49 -3.53 4.42
CA GLN A 9 11.24 -4.26 4.59
C GLN A 9 10.38 -3.60 5.67
N ARG A 10 11.00 -3.16 6.77
CA ARG A 10 10.30 -2.47 7.85
C ARG A 10 9.68 -1.15 7.37
N ALA A 11 10.43 -0.36 6.61
CA ALA A 11 9.91 0.89 6.04
C ALA A 11 8.74 0.64 5.06
N LEU A 12 8.84 -0.41 4.23
CA LEU A 12 7.77 -0.82 3.32
C LEU A 12 6.51 -1.27 4.07
N THR A 13 6.68 -2.05 5.16
CA THR A 13 5.58 -2.46 6.02
C THR A 13 4.88 -1.25 6.64
N TRP A 14 5.62 -0.27 7.15
CA TRP A 14 5.03 0.96 7.68
C TRP A 14 4.27 1.77 6.63
N VAL A 15 4.81 1.89 5.41
CA VAL A 15 4.10 2.55 4.29
C VAL A 15 2.78 1.84 4.01
N SER A 16 2.80 0.52 3.99
CA SER A 16 1.64 -0.31 3.66
C SER A 16 0.58 -0.27 4.76
N ASP A 17 0.99 -0.34 6.03
CA ASP A 17 0.11 -0.20 7.19
C ASP A 17 -0.53 1.18 7.26
N ALA A 18 0.25 2.24 7.02
CA ALA A 18 -0.27 3.60 7.01
C ALA A 18 -1.29 3.83 5.89
N TYR A 19 -1.06 3.24 4.71
CA TYR A 19 -2.02 3.32 3.61
C TYR A 19 -3.28 2.50 3.89
N LEU A 20 -3.13 1.28 4.43
CA LEU A 20 -4.27 0.46 4.82
C LEU A 20 -5.14 1.16 5.87
N LEU A 21 -4.50 1.75 6.88
CA LEU A 21 -5.20 2.53 7.91
C LEU A 21 -5.89 3.76 7.31
N HIS A 22 -5.28 4.41 6.33
CA HIS A 22 -5.91 5.51 5.60
C HIS A 22 -7.19 5.08 4.89
N LEU A 23 -7.18 3.94 4.20
CA LEU A 23 -8.37 3.38 3.55
C LEU A 23 -9.44 3.00 4.56
N VAL A 24 -9.06 2.35 5.67
CA VAL A 24 -9.99 2.00 6.75
C VAL A 24 -10.60 3.26 7.39
N ALA A 25 -9.81 4.31 7.61
CA ALA A 25 -10.31 5.57 8.14
C ALA A 25 -11.30 6.25 7.18
N MET A 26 -11.09 6.16 5.87
CA MET A 26 -11.93 6.82 4.86
C MET A 26 -13.20 6.02 4.52
N HIS A 27 -13.08 4.69 4.40
CA HIS A 27 -14.13 3.81 3.88
C HIS A 27 -14.67 2.80 4.90
N ARG A 28 -14.14 2.78 6.12
CA ARG A 28 -14.43 1.78 7.17
C ARG A 28 -14.12 0.33 6.77
N ARG A 29 -13.39 0.13 5.66
CA ARG A 29 -13.02 -1.17 5.08
C ARG A 29 -11.67 -1.03 4.36
N PRO A 30 -10.86 -2.09 4.25
CA PRO A 30 -9.59 -2.08 3.53
C PRO A 30 -9.83 -2.22 2.01
N VAL A 31 -10.42 -1.19 1.42
CA VAL A 31 -10.81 -1.17 0.00
C VAL A 31 -10.36 0.14 -0.61
N TYR A 32 -9.73 0.07 -1.79
CA TYR A 32 -9.50 1.22 -2.64
C TYR A 32 -10.69 1.37 -3.62
N ARG A 33 -11.37 2.51 -3.57
CA ARG A 33 -12.51 2.78 -4.46
C ARG A 33 -12.04 3.39 -5.76
N HIS A 34 -12.18 2.64 -6.84
CA HIS A 34 -11.88 3.10 -8.20
C HIS A 34 -13.19 3.37 -8.96
N VAL A 35 -13.14 4.19 -10.01
CA VAL A 35 -14.32 4.50 -10.86
C VAL A 35 -14.91 3.24 -11.52
N ASN A 36 -14.05 2.24 -11.79
CA ASN A 36 -14.45 0.97 -12.39
C ASN A 36 -14.83 -0.11 -11.36
N GLY A 37 -14.74 0.16 -10.07
CA GLY A 37 -15.06 -0.81 -9.01
C GLY A 37 -14.16 -0.72 -7.78
N ASP A 38 -14.51 -1.51 -6.78
CA ASP A 38 -13.80 -1.57 -5.50
C ASP A 38 -12.69 -2.62 -5.53
N ILE A 39 -11.46 -2.23 -5.15
CA ILE A 39 -10.30 -3.11 -5.07
C ILE A 39 -10.08 -3.48 -3.60
N ALA A 40 -10.34 -4.74 -3.24
CA ALA A 40 -10.03 -5.23 -1.91
C ALA A 40 -8.51 -5.35 -1.74
N VAL A 41 -7.98 -4.75 -0.66
CA VAL A 41 -6.55 -4.73 -0.40
C VAL A 41 -6.22 -5.31 0.96
N ASN A 42 -5.04 -5.89 1.07
CA ASN A 42 -4.44 -6.30 2.33
C ASN A 42 -3.01 -5.75 2.41
N ARG A 43 -2.40 -5.82 3.60
CA ARG A 43 -1.05 -5.30 3.83
C ARG A 43 -0.02 -5.91 2.88
N SER A 44 0.02 -7.24 2.77
CA SER A 44 1.01 -7.94 1.93
C SER A 44 0.84 -7.65 0.43
N GLY A 45 -0.39 -7.45 -0.02
CA GLY A 45 -0.70 -7.04 -1.39
C GLY A 45 -0.21 -5.64 -1.69
N ILE A 46 -0.41 -4.69 -0.77
CA ILE A 46 0.14 -3.33 -0.90
C ILE A 46 1.69 -3.37 -0.89
N GLU A 47 2.30 -4.14 0.02
CA GLU A 47 3.75 -4.31 0.09
C GLU A 47 4.31 -4.86 -1.23
N GLY A 48 3.72 -5.95 -1.73
CA GLY A 48 4.13 -6.59 -2.98
C GLY A 48 3.94 -5.68 -4.20
N PHE A 49 2.85 -4.92 -4.23
CA PHE A 49 2.54 -4.02 -5.34
C PHE A 49 3.52 -2.84 -5.41
N ILE A 50 3.77 -2.19 -4.27
CA ILE A 50 4.71 -1.08 -4.19
C ILE A 50 6.14 -1.56 -4.47
N ASP A 51 6.59 -2.63 -3.79
CA ASP A 51 7.97 -3.09 -3.95
C ASP A 51 8.21 -3.69 -5.32
N GLY A 52 7.23 -4.41 -5.88
CA GLY A 52 7.30 -4.95 -7.25
C GLY A 52 7.53 -3.84 -8.27
N TYR A 53 6.68 -2.81 -8.27
CA TYR A 53 6.80 -1.67 -9.18
C TYR A 53 8.16 -0.95 -9.04
N LEU A 54 8.62 -0.73 -7.81
CA LEU A 54 9.89 -0.02 -7.58
C LEU A 54 11.12 -0.90 -7.84
N ARG A 55 11.03 -2.22 -7.66
CA ARG A 55 12.12 -3.17 -7.89
C ARG A 55 12.55 -3.22 -9.34
N GLU A 56 11.58 -3.15 -10.26
CA GLU A 56 11.86 -3.12 -11.70
C GLU A 56 12.63 -1.87 -12.12
N ARG A 57 12.42 -0.74 -11.42
CA ARG A 57 12.97 0.55 -11.81
C ARG A 57 14.24 0.93 -11.07
N TRP A 58 14.36 0.61 -9.78
CA TRP A 58 15.34 1.21 -8.88
C TRP A 58 16.12 0.21 -8.02
N PRO A 59 17.40 0.52 -7.72
CA PRO A 59 18.20 -0.29 -6.80
C PRO A 59 17.70 -0.19 -5.35
N PRO A 60 18.02 -1.17 -4.48
CA PRO A 60 17.51 -1.24 -3.11
C PRO A 60 17.63 0.04 -2.28
N LEU A 61 18.77 0.74 -2.34
CA LEU A 61 19.01 1.96 -1.56
C LEU A 61 18.04 3.10 -1.96
N LYS A 62 17.76 3.22 -3.26
CA LYS A 62 16.84 4.24 -3.79
C LYS A 62 15.39 3.92 -3.44
N ARG A 63 15.03 2.63 -3.35
CA ARG A 63 13.73 2.17 -2.84
C ARG A 63 13.55 2.50 -1.37
N ALA A 64 14.57 2.25 -0.53
CA ALA A 64 14.55 2.66 0.88
C ALA A 64 14.31 4.17 1.04
N GLY A 65 15.03 4.98 0.27
CA GLY A 65 14.84 6.43 0.25
C GLY A 65 13.47 6.86 -0.27
N MET A 66 12.81 6.08 -1.12
CA MET A 66 11.42 6.34 -1.51
C MET A 66 10.45 6.06 -0.36
N TYR A 67 10.56 4.91 0.30
CA TYR A 67 9.68 4.55 1.43
C TYR A 67 9.76 5.57 2.55
N MET A 68 10.97 6.00 2.92
CA MET A 68 11.16 7.03 3.93
C MET A 68 10.59 8.39 3.51
N ARG A 69 10.62 8.73 2.21
CA ARG A 69 10.02 9.98 1.70
C ARG A 69 8.49 9.95 1.69
N MET A 70 7.87 8.77 1.63
CA MET A 70 6.42 8.62 1.72
C MET A 70 5.91 8.79 3.16
N LEU A 71 6.71 8.36 4.14
CA LEU A 71 6.36 8.42 5.55
C LEU A 71 6.50 9.83 6.14
N ASP A 72 5.64 10.12 7.11
CA ASP A 72 5.68 11.32 7.92
C ASP A 72 6.35 11.04 9.27
N ILE A 73 7.67 10.90 9.24
CA ILE A 73 8.50 10.57 10.42
C ILE A 73 8.36 11.65 11.51
N ASP A 74 8.17 12.92 11.11
CA ASP A 74 8.01 14.03 12.06
C ASP A 74 6.69 13.92 12.81
N ALA A 75 5.60 13.55 12.11
CA ALA A 75 4.31 13.29 12.75
C ALA A 75 4.33 12.02 13.63
N MET A 76 5.15 11.03 13.27
CA MET A 76 5.33 9.80 14.05
C MET A 76 6.16 10.03 15.32
N SER A 77 7.17 10.89 15.27
CA SER A 77 8.09 11.18 16.39
C SER A 77 7.53 12.16 17.43
N LYS A 78 6.45 12.88 17.12
CA LYS A 78 5.88 13.88 18.04
C LYS A 78 5.13 13.18 19.18
N PRO A 79 5.44 13.49 20.45
CA PRO A 79 4.64 13.01 21.57
C PRO A 79 3.21 13.55 21.42
N LYS A 80 2.24 12.64 21.39
CA LYS A 80 0.82 12.99 21.29
C LYS A 80 0.33 13.36 22.68
N THR A 81 0.35 14.65 23.00
CA THR A 81 0.01 15.18 24.33
C THR A 81 -1.51 15.32 24.54
N ASP A 82 -2.32 15.23 23.48
CA ASP A 82 -3.76 15.48 23.56
C ASP A 82 -4.60 14.22 23.29
N GLY A 83 -5.22 13.69 24.36
CA GLY A 83 -6.33 12.72 24.31
C GLY A 83 -6.00 11.32 24.83
N TYR A 84 -7.01 10.64 25.39
CA TYR A 84 -6.99 9.25 25.88
C TYR A 84 -6.87 8.21 24.74
N PHE A 85 -6.01 8.45 23.75
CA PHE A 85 -5.79 7.49 22.68
C PHE A 85 -4.70 6.51 23.12
N VAL A 86 -5.10 5.29 23.47
CA VAL A 86 -4.14 4.24 23.86
C VAL A 86 -3.36 3.82 22.62
N HIS A 87 -2.14 4.33 22.48
CA HIS A 87 -1.21 3.93 21.43
C HIS A 87 -0.54 2.60 21.81
N TRP A 88 -1.11 1.48 21.36
CA TRP A 88 -0.49 0.13 21.46
C TRP A 88 0.74 -0.05 20.52
N GLY A 89 1.34 1.06 20.08
CA GLY A 89 2.43 1.13 19.10
C GLY A 89 2.43 2.48 18.36
N GLU A 90 3.50 2.76 17.63
CA GLU A 90 3.56 3.92 16.73
C GLU A 90 2.62 3.69 15.54
N VAL A 91 1.65 4.59 15.35
CA VAL A 91 0.75 4.53 14.20
C VAL A 91 1.47 5.17 13.01
N PRO A 92 1.81 4.40 11.96
CA PRO A 92 2.53 4.95 10.83
C PRO A 92 1.65 5.95 10.08
N GLN A 93 2.27 7.05 9.67
CA GLN A 93 1.60 8.16 8.98
C GLN A 93 2.23 8.36 7.61
N LEU A 94 1.38 8.57 6.60
CA LEU A 94 1.83 8.93 5.26
C LEU A 94 1.78 10.44 5.08
N LYS A 95 2.79 10.98 4.39
CA LYS A 95 2.72 12.31 3.81
C LYS A 95 1.64 12.33 2.72
N PRO A 96 1.01 13.48 2.44
CA PRO A 96 0.06 13.62 1.34
C PRO A 96 0.62 13.18 -0.02
N ARG A 97 1.92 13.41 -0.24
CA ARG A 97 2.62 12.96 -1.46
C ARG A 97 2.73 11.44 -1.54
N GLY A 98 2.98 10.76 -0.42
CA GLY A 98 3.03 9.30 -0.36
C GLY A 98 1.67 8.69 -0.69
N ARG A 99 0.59 9.24 -0.12
CA ARG A 99 -0.79 8.81 -0.44
C ARG A 99 -1.10 8.97 -1.92
N ARG A 100 -0.91 10.17 -2.48
CA ARG A 100 -1.16 10.44 -3.91
C ARG A 100 -0.38 9.51 -4.84
N PHE A 101 0.85 9.15 -4.47
CA PHE A 101 1.63 8.20 -5.25
C PHE A 101 0.98 6.82 -5.26
N ILE A 102 0.55 6.31 -4.11
CA ILE A 102 -0.08 4.99 -4.00
C ILE A 102 -1.47 5.02 -4.67
N ASP A 103 -2.26 6.09 -4.47
CA ASP A 103 -3.54 6.28 -5.17
C ASP A 103 -3.36 6.25 -6.69
N ALA A 104 -2.34 6.94 -7.22
CA ALA A 104 -2.06 6.93 -8.65
C ALA A 104 -1.69 5.53 -9.17
N MET A 105 -0.95 4.74 -8.38
CA MET A 105 -0.66 3.35 -8.74
C MET A 105 -1.93 2.49 -8.80
N PHE A 106 -2.82 2.61 -7.80
CA PHE A 106 -4.07 1.85 -7.80
C PHE A 106 -5.06 2.31 -8.86
N ASN A 107 -5.10 3.61 -9.16
CA ASN A 107 -5.90 4.15 -10.25
C ASN A 107 -5.47 3.53 -11.58
N HIS A 108 -4.16 3.55 -11.87
CA HIS A 108 -3.65 2.94 -13.09
C HIS A 108 -3.92 1.42 -13.15
N TYR A 109 -3.76 0.71 -12.03
CA TYR A 109 -4.10 -0.70 -11.97
C TYR A 109 -5.60 -0.96 -12.26
N GLY A 110 -6.50 -0.13 -11.72
CA GLY A 110 -7.93 -0.22 -11.98
C GLY A 110 -8.32 0.06 -13.44
N GLU A 111 -7.57 0.93 -14.13
CA GLU A 111 -7.69 1.15 -15.58
C GLU A 111 -7.24 -0.09 -16.36
N MET A 112 -6.06 -0.63 -16.05
CA MET A 112 -5.50 -1.82 -16.72
C MET A 112 -6.40 -3.06 -16.57
N VAL A 113 -6.94 -3.29 -15.37
CA VAL A 113 -7.85 -4.42 -15.13
C VAL A 113 -9.11 -4.28 -15.99
N GLN A 114 -9.63 -3.06 -16.16
CA GLN A 114 -10.79 -2.81 -17.01
C GLN A 114 -10.47 -3.06 -18.49
N GLU A 115 -9.31 -2.61 -18.98
CA GLU A 115 -8.87 -2.84 -20.36
C GLU A 115 -8.71 -4.34 -20.68
N LEU A 116 -8.25 -5.14 -19.71
CA LEU A 116 -8.12 -6.58 -19.83
C LEU A 116 -9.47 -7.33 -19.75
N GLY A 117 -10.60 -6.63 -19.65
CA GLY A 117 -11.93 -7.23 -19.57
C GLY A 117 -12.35 -7.64 -18.15
N GLY A 118 -11.67 -7.10 -17.13
CA GLY A 118 -11.98 -7.28 -15.71
C GLY A 118 -11.79 -8.72 -15.21
N GLU A 119 -12.43 -9.02 -14.08
CA GLU A 119 -12.50 -10.40 -13.56
C GLU A 119 -13.16 -11.35 -14.56
N GLY A 120 -14.12 -10.88 -15.35
CA GLY A 120 -14.86 -11.71 -16.31
C GLY A 120 -13.95 -12.38 -17.33
N ALA A 121 -13.06 -11.61 -17.97
CA ALA A 121 -12.10 -12.14 -18.94
C ALA A 121 -11.06 -13.06 -18.30
N THR A 122 -10.61 -12.75 -17.09
CA THR A 122 -9.65 -13.58 -16.36
C THR A 122 -10.27 -14.93 -15.95
N ILE A 123 -11.49 -14.90 -15.41
CA ILE A 123 -12.27 -16.11 -15.06
C ILE A 123 -12.55 -16.94 -16.31
N GLN A 124 -12.85 -16.29 -17.44
CA GLN A 124 -13.07 -16.96 -18.72
C GLN A 124 -11.79 -17.63 -19.23
N TRP A 125 -10.64 -16.94 -19.20
CA TRP A 125 -9.34 -17.49 -19.59
C TRP A 125 -8.97 -18.72 -18.74
N ILE A 126 -9.16 -18.65 -17.43
CA ILE A 126 -8.92 -19.78 -16.50
C ILE A 126 -9.82 -20.98 -16.86
N LYS A 127 -11.11 -20.74 -17.14
CA LYS A 127 -12.05 -21.81 -17.54
C LYS A 127 -11.68 -22.47 -18.87
N GLU A 128 -11.10 -21.71 -19.79
CA GLU A 128 -10.72 -22.18 -21.12
C GLU A 128 -9.37 -22.94 -21.12
N HIS A 129 -8.42 -22.54 -20.26
CA HIS A 129 -7.04 -23.03 -20.32
C HIS A 129 -6.60 -23.92 -19.16
N MET A 130 -7.39 -24.04 -18.08
CA MET A 130 -7.10 -24.95 -16.96
C MET A 130 -8.10 -26.11 -16.85
N LYS A 131 -8.56 -26.65 -17.99
CA LYS A 131 -9.29 -27.94 -18.02
C LYS A 131 -8.34 -29.13 -17.99
#